data_AF-A0A662Y100-F1
#
_entry.id   AF-A0A662Y100-F1
#
_cell.length_a   1.000
_cell.length_b   1.000
_cell.length_c   1.000
_cell.angle_alpha   90.00
_cell.angle_beta   90.00
_cell.angle_gamma   90.00
#
_symmetry.space_group_name_H-M   'P 1'
#
loop_
_entity.id
_entity.type
_entity.pdbx_description
1 polymer ?
#
loop_
_entity_poly.entity_id
_entity_poly.type
_entity_poly.pdbx_seq_one_letter_code
_entity_poly.pdbx_strand_id
1 'polypeptide(L)'
;MLELALEIGAGSKEPALDDDAEVDISRLSAKDREAVLARVTPDDSAPPDAFALAQNEIRREMVDRGIQPKGFYNDDAARLQEEFNREHAAEKESRMQQKLQFAAKSYLRETVHRRRLEREKEVREEVEEIAKNPQLEVWLGLAKADETPKHADLRVSSIGARALCKTLAFTHSLRSLNLSRNDLDDATGKWLALLLKRNTTLSRLELESNCLGPLAVKDIAEALSGNESLEYLNLESNPLTDDEKDFSGVTALGSMLTKNTTLRTLNLWRTRLGSEGGKQLALGLAQNNTLVCLDMGNNRIGASDAVAIDVRLKKNREKFEQYQQQQFKFREAQGRAADKERERQDKLAKQQEYEWMEKRKLERQQDRAMLEQERQRTIKMEDDRLRQLAARKAAEFAARAEMEKKKKKKKGGGKKKKK
;
A
#
# COMPACT_ATOMS: atom_id res chain seq x y z
N MET A 1 -14.03 9.38 -18.26
CA MET A 1 -14.83 10.24 -17.35
C MET A 1 -15.90 9.45 -16.59
N LEU A 2 -16.81 8.73 -17.25
CA LEU A 2 -17.80 7.86 -16.58
C LEU A 2 -17.20 6.57 -15.98
N GLU A 3 -16.22 5.94 -16.65
CA GLU A 3 -15.44 4.83 -16.05
C GLU A 3 -14.59 5.29 -14.85
N LEU A 4 -14.08 6.53 -14.90
CA LEU A 4 -13.37 7.19 -13.80
C LEU A 4 -14.21 7.26 -12.52
N ALA A 5 -15.48 7.63 -12.69
CA ALA A 5 -16.45 7.74 -11.60
C ALA A 5 -16.88 6.36 -11.07
N LEU A 6 -16.96 5.36 -11.96
CA LEU A 6 -17.33 3.99 -11.61
C LEU A 6 -16.21 3.29 -10.82
N GLU A 7 -14.94 3.46 -11.18
CA GLU A 7 -13.81 2.83 -10.46
C GLU A 7 -13.51 3.52 -9.12
N ILE A 8 -13.60 4.85 -9.07
CA ILE A 8 -13.40 5.62 -7.83
C ILE A 8 -14.57 5.39 -6.84
N GLY A 9 -15.76 5.08 -7.33
CA GLY A 9 -16.96 4.77 -6.55
C GLY A 9 -17.19 3.27 -6.25
N ALA A 10 -16.38 2.36 -6.79
CA ALA A 10 -16.55 0.90 -6.69
C ALA A 10 -16.18 0.30 -5.32
N GLY A 11 -16.29 1.09 -4.24
CA GLY A 11 -16.34 0.56 -2.89
C GLY A 11 -17.71 -0.08 -2.63
N SER A 12 -17.88 -1.31 -3.13
CA SER A 12 -19.11 -2.13 -3.10
C SER A 12 -20.30 -1.53 -3.85
N LYS A 13 -20.83 -2.25 -4.85
CA LYS A 13 -22.22 -2.03 -5.28
C LYS A 13 -23.07 -2.18 -4.02
N GLU A 14 -23.70 -1.09 -3.55
CA GLU A 14 -24.69 -1.21 -2.49
C GLU A 14 -25.73 -2.22 -2.98
N PRO A 15 -25.94 -3.32 -2.23
CA PRO A 15 -26.84 -4.37 -2.68
C PRO A 15 -28.22 -3.74 -2.90
N ALA A 16 -28.79 -3.98 -4.08
CA ALA A 16 -30.18 -3.63 -4.31
C ALA A 16 -31.00 -4.33 -3.22
N LEU A 17 -31.84 -3.57 -2.53
CA LEU A 17 -32.77 -4.15 -1.57
C LEU A 17 -33.67 -5.10 -2.35
N ASP A 18 -33.58 -6.38 -2.03
CA ASP A 18 -34.48 -7.40 -2.57
C ASP A 18 -35.88 -7.12 -2.03
N ASP A 19 -36.82 -6.88 -2.94
CA ASP A 19 -38.17 -6.47 -2.58
C ASP A 19 -38.93 -7.60 -1.86
N ASP A 20 -38.51 -8.85 -2.07
CA ASP A 20 -39.13 -10.04 -1.50
C ASP A 20 -38.51 -10.47 -0.15
N ALA A 21 -37.35 -9.92 0.23
CA ALA A 21 -36.68 -10.26 1.49
C ALA A 21 -37.34 -9.56 2.70
N GLU A 22 -37.52 -10.28 3.80
CA GLU A 22 -37.93 -9.69 5.09
C GLU A 22 -36.77 -8.91 5.72
N VAL A 23 -37.10 -7.76 6.35
CA VAL A 23 -36.11 -6.94 7.03
C VAL A 23 -35.97 -7.39 8.48
N ASP A 24 -34.76 -7.81 8.88
CA ASP A 24 -34.45 -8.08 10.29
C ASP A 24 -34.18 -6.76 11.02
N ILE A 25 -35.22 -6.23 11.65
CA ILE A 25 -35.22 -4.94 12.36
C ILE A 25 -34.30 -4.99 13.60
N SER A 26 -34.03 -6.17 14.15
CA SER A 26 -33.16 -6.33 15.31
C SER A 26 -31.69 -6.04 15.00
N ARG A 27 -31.29 -6.22 13.73
CA ARG A 27 -29.92 -5.98 13.25
C ARG A 27 -29.68 -4.52 12.86
N LEU A 28 -30.72 -3.69 12.82
CA LEU A 28 -30.59 -2.26 12.52
C LEU A 28 -29.89 -1.52 13.67
N SER A 29 -29.20 -0.43 13.32
CA SER A 29 -28.65 0.46 14.34
C SER A 29 -29.77 1.02 15.22
N ALA A 30 -29.45 1.37 16.48
CA ALA A 30 -30.47 1.91 17.40
C ALA A 30 -31.20 3.14 16.80
N LYS A 31 -30.45 3.99 16.10
CA LYS A 31 -30.97 5.18 15.40
C LYS A 31 -31.91 4.82 14.26
N ASP A 32 -31.54 3.82 13.44
CA ASP A 32 -32.37 3.39 12.31
C ASP A 32 -33.64 2.70 12.79
N ARG A 33 -33.56 1.89 13.85
CA ARG A 33 -34.72 1.24 14.47
C ARG A 33 -35.72 2.27 15.00
N GLU A 34 -35.24 3.30 15.69
CA GLU A 34 -36.08 4.38 16.18
C GLU A 34 -36.78 5.14 15.03
N ALA A 35 -36.03 5.44 13.96
CA ALA A 35 -36.58 6.10 12.77
C ALA A 35 -37.63 5.25 12.04
N VAL A 36 -37.48 3.91 12.03
CA VAL A 36 -38.48 2.99 11.50
C VAL A 36 -39.74 2.97 12.37
N LEU A 37 -39.59 2.85 13.68
CA LEU A 37 -40.72 2.82 14.61
C LEU A 37 -41.54 4.12 14.58
N ALA A 38 -40.88 5.28 14.42
CA ALA A 38 -41.54 6.57 14.30
C ALA A 38 -42.45 6.69 13.05
N ARG A 39 -42.30 5.81 12.05
CA ARG A 39 -43.12 5.78 10.83
C ARG A 39 -44.33 4.85 10.94
N VAL A 40 -44.42 4.03 11.98
CA VAL A 40 -45.50 3.05 12.16
C VAL A 40 -46.68 3.70 12.87
N THR A 41 -47.86 3.66 12.25
CA THR A 41 -49.09 4.15 12.88
C THR A 41 -49.67 3.11 13.83
N PRO A 42 -50.10 3.50 15.05
CA PRO A 42 -50.83 2.62 15.97
C PRO A 42 -52.06 2.00 15.29
N ASP A 43 -52.41 0.77 15.69
CA ASP A 43 -53.65 0.13 15.28
C ASP A 43 -54.71 0.29 16.39
N ASP A 44 -55.69 1.16 16.16
CA ASP A 44 -56.79 1.45 17.09
C ASP A 44 -58.03 0.57 16.84
N SER A 45 -57.91 -0.48 16.02
CA SER A 45 -59.02 -1.40 15.77
C SER A 45 -59.49 -2.11 17.05
N ALA A 46 -60.80 -2.33 17.14
CA ALA A 46 -61.44 -3.08 18.21
C ALA A 46 -61.94 -4.45 17.70
N PRO A 47 -61.94 -5.49 18.56
CA PRO A 47 -62.50 -6.78 18.21
C PRO A 47 -64.02 -6.66 17.94
N PRO A 48 -64.59 -7.55 17.10
CA PRO A 48 -66.04 -7.66 16.96
C PRO A 48 -66.71 -7.94 18.31
N ASP A 49 -67.89 -7.38 18.53
CA ASP A 49 -68.68 -7.60 19.74
C ASP A 49 -69.64 -8.78 19.54
N ALA A 50 -69.36 -9.90 20.19
CA ALA A 50 -70.19 -11.10 20.17
C ALA A 50 -71.54 -10.90 20.88
N PHE A 51 -71.64 -9.95 21.82
CA PHE A 51 -72.91 -9.61 22.48
C PHE A 51 -73.84 -8.78 21.60
N ALA A 52 -73.33 -8.22 20.50
CA ALA A 52 -74.15 -7.55 19.49
C ALA A 52 -74.81 -8.54 18.50
N LEU A 53 -74.42 -9.82 18.51
CA LEU A 53 -74.92 -10.86 17.60
C LEU A 53 -76.20 -11.53 18.13
N ALA A 54 -77.07 -11.95 17.20
CA ALA A 54 -78.25 -12.74 17.54
C ALA A 54 -77.86 -14.18 17.92
N GLN A 55 -78.67 -14.85 18.76
CA GLN A 55 -78.36 -16.19 19.28
C GLN A 55 -78.11 -17.25 18.18
N ASN A 56 -78.79 -17.14 17.04
CA ASN A 56 -78.57 -18.03 15.88
C ASN A 56 -77.24 -17.75 15.16
N GLU A 57 -76.78 -16.49 15.17
CA GLU A 57 -75.51 -16.07 14.58
C GLU A 57 -74.34 -16.51 15.47
N ILE A 58 -74.45 -16.34 16.79
CA ILE A 58 -73.47 -16.84 17.76
C ILE A 58 -73.25 -18.35 17.60
N ARG A 59 -74.34 -19.13 17.51
CA ARG A 59 -74.22 -20.58 17.32
C ARG A 59 -73.56 -20.97 16.00
N ARG A 60 -73.79 -20.20 14.93
CA ARG A 60 -73.17 -20.43 13.63
C ARG A 60 -71.66 -20.14 13.69
N GLU A 61 -71.28 -18.97 14.19
CA GLU A 61 -69.87 -18.54 14.34
C GLU A 61 -69.08 -19.46 15.28
N MET A 62 -69.70 -19.99 16.33
CA MET A 62 -69.09 -20.99 17.22
C MET A 62 -68.86 -22.34 16.53
N VAL A 63 -69.83 -22.82 15.75
CA VAL A 63 -69.70 -24.09 15.01
C VAL A 63 -68.64 -23.97 13.92
N ASP A 64 -68.61 -22.85 13.20
CA ASP A 64 -67.61 -22.59 12.14
C ASP A 64 -66.18 -22.57 12.70
N ARG A 65 -65.99 -22.17 13.97
CA ARG A 65 -64.71 -22.20 14.70
C ARG A 65 -64.47 -23.47 15.52
N GLY A 66 -65.38 -24.45 15.46
CA GLY A 66 -65.26 -25.73 16.18
C GLY A 66 -65.46 -25.63 17.70
N ILE A 67 -66.08 -24.56 18.20
CA ILE A 67 -66.39 -24.36 19.62
C ILE A 67 -67.74 -24.99 19.94
N GLN A 68 -67.80 -25.88 20.94
CA GLN A 68 -69.07 -26.48 21.36
C GLN A 68 -69.94 -25.48 22.14
N PRO A 69 -71.18 -25.20 21.69
CA PRO A 69 -72.11 -24.33 22.41
C PRO A 69 -72.68 -25.03 23.65
N LYS A 70 -72.76 -24.29 24.76
CA LYS A 70 -73.38 -24.72 26.02
C LYS A 70 -74.91 -24.56 26.00
N GLY A 71 -75.43 -23.74 25.08
CA GLY A 71 -76.87 -23.56 24.86
C GLY A 71 -77.47 -22.33 25.54
N PHE A 72 -76.74 -21.66 26.43
CA PHE A 72 -77.13 -20.42 27.08
C PHE A 72 -76.49 -19.22 26.38
N TYR A 73 -77.31 -18.22 26.02
CA TYR A 73 -76.87 -17.05 25.25
C TYR A 73 -75.64 -16.35 25.85
N ASN A 74 -75.67 -16.02 27.15
CA ASN A 74 -74.56 -15.30 27.79
C ASN A 74 -73.25 -16.11 27.84
N ASP A 75 -73.34 -17.43 28.05
CA ASP A 75 -72.16 -18.31 28.12
C ASP A 75 -71.56 -18.55 26.73
N ASP A 76 -72.42 -18.70 25.72
CA ASP A 76 -72.03 -18.87 24.32
C ASP A 76 -71.44 -17.57 23.75
N ALA A 77 -72.05 -16.42 24.05
CA ALA A 77 -71.55 -15.08 23.69
C ALA A 77 -70.19 -14.78 24.35
N ALA A 78 -70.01 -15.09 25.64
CA ALA A 78 -68.75 -14.87 26.34
C ALA A 78 -67.59 -15.71 25.75
N ARG A 79 -67.85 -16.98 25.41
CA ARG A 79 -66.86 -17.85 24.75
C ARG A 79 -66.51 -17.37 23.35
N LEU A 80 -67.51 -16.95 22.57
CA LEU A 80 -67.28 -16.40 21.24
C LEU A 80 -66.51 -15.08 21.31
N GLN A 81 -66.78 -14.22 22.32
CA GLN A 81 -66.02 -12.99 22.55
C GLN A 81 -64.56 -13.25 22.88
N GLU A 82 -64.25 -14.27 23.69
CA GLU A 82 -62.87 -14.66 24.00
C GLU A 82 -62.12 -15.07 22.72
N GLU A 83 -62.79 -15.81 21.84
CA GLU A 83 -62.22 -16.19 20.55
C GLU A 83 -62.05 -14.99 19.60
N PHE A 84 -63.04 -14.11 19.50
CA PHE A 84 -62.93 -12.85 18.73
C PHE A 84 -61.80 -11.97 19.25
N ASN A 85 -61.60 -11.90 20.56
CA ASN A 85 -60.49 -11.16 21.15
C ASN A 85 -59.14 -11.80 20.78
N ARG A 86 -59.06 -13.14 20.78
CA ARG A 86 -57.87 -13.90 20.41
C ARG A 86 -57.51 -13.75 18.93
N GLU A 87 -58.49 -13.93 18.04
CA GLU A 87 -58.34 -13.74 16.60
C GLU A 87 -57.95 -12.30 16.28
N HIS A 88 -58.66 -11.32 16.85
CA HIS A 88 -58.34 -9.90 16.66
C HIS A 88 -56.95 -9.55 17.19
N ALA A 89 -56.52 -10.10 18.33
CA ALA A 89 -55.16 -9.87 18.85
C ALA A 89 -54.08 -10.42 17.90
N ALA A 90 -54.26 -11.64 17.38
CA ALA A 90 -53.33 -12.25 16.42
C ALA A 90 -53.32 -11.50 15.07
N GLU A 91 -54.48 -11.09 14.57
CA GLU A 91 -54.61 -10.28 13.36
C GLU A 91 -53.99 -8.89 13.55
N LYS A 92 -54.23 -8.25 14.69
CA LYS A 92 -53.64 -6.95 15.04
C LYS A 92 -52.12 -7.05 15.11
N GLU A 93 -51.58 -8.11 15.70
CA GLU A 93 -50.15 -8.37 15.72
C GLU A 93 -49.59 -8.58 14.31
N SER A 94 -50.24 -9.40 13.48
CA SER A 94 -49.85 -9.62 12.08
C SER A 94 -49.88 -8.32 11.25
N ARG A 95 -50.95 -7.52 11.37
CA ARG A 95 -51.05 -6.19 10.73
C ARG A 95 -49.97 -5.25 11.22
N MET A 96 -49.66 -5.26 12.51
CA MET A 96 -48.59 -4.43 13.09
C MET A 96 -47.22 -4.87 12.56
N GLN A 97 -46.95 -6.17 12.47
CA GLN A 97 -45.72 -6.71 11.88
C GLN A 97 -45.59 -6.34 10.40
N GLN A 98 -46.68 -6.40 9.62
CA GLN A 98 -46.70 -5.97 8.22
C GLN A 98 -46.45 -4.46 8.07
N LYS A 99 -47.11 -3.62 8.88
CA LYS A 99 -46.86 -2.17 8.91
C LYS A 99 -45.40 -1.87 9.25
N LEU A 100 -44.85 -2.60 10.22
CA LEU A 100 -43.46 -2.46 10.66
C LEU A 100 -42.48 -2.88 9.56
N GLN A 101 -42.71 -4.00 8.89
CA GLN A 101 -41.93 -4.45 7.73
C GLN A 101 -42.00 -3.45 6.58
N PHE A 102 -43.18 -2.93 6.25
CA PHE A 102 -43.36 -1.92 5.23
C PHE A 102 -42.61 -0.61 5.56
N ALA A 103 -42.73 -0.13 6.80
CA ALA A 103 -42.00 1.04 7.27
C ALA A 103 -40.48 0.85 7.22
N ALA A 104 -40.00 -0.34 7.61
CA ALA A 104 -38.58 -0.70 7.54
C ALA A 104 -38.06 -0.71 6.10
N LYS A 105 -38.76 -1.38 5.18
CA LYS A 105 -38.42 -1.40 3.74
C LYS A 105 -38.43 0.01 3.15
N SER A 106 -39.45 0.80 3.43
CA SER A 106 -39.57 2.19 2.97
C SER A 106 -38.39 3.06 3.45
N TYR A 107 -38.06 3.00 4.74
CA TYR A 107 -36.92 3.72 5.32
C TYR A 107 -35.58 3.30 4.70
N LEU A 108 -35.35 2.00 4.55
CA LEU A 108 -34.12 1.49 3.95
C LEU A 108 -33.99 1.88 2.48
N ARG A 109 -35.07 1.81 1.70
CA ARG A 109 -35.08 2.28 0.30
C ARG A 109 -34.75 3.77 0.21
N GLU A 110 -35.37 4.58 1.06
CA GLU A 110 -35.15 6.03 1.08
C GLU A 110 -33.71 6.37 1.50
N THR A 111 -33.15 5.68 2.49
CA THR A 111 -31.77 5.90 2.95
C THR A 111 -30.73 5.47 1.90
N VAL A 112 -30.92 4.32 1.25
CA VAL A 112 -30.06 3.89 0.13
C VAL A 112 -30.17 4.87 -1.04
N HIS A 113 -31.39 5.27 -1.41
CA HIS A 113 -31.61 6.24 -2.48
C HIS A 113 -30.94 7.59 -2.18
N ARG A 114 -31.06 8.08 -0.94
CA ARG A 114 -30.42 9.32 -0.48
C ARG A 114 -28.90 9.25 -0.57
N ARG A 115 -28.29 8.17 -0.05
CA ARG A 115 -26.84 7.94 -0.14
C ARG A 115 -26.36 7.86 -1.58
N ARG A 116 -27.13 7.21 -2.46
CA ARG A 116 -26.84 7.15 -3.89
C ARG A 116 -26.86 8.54 -4.52
N LEU A 117 -27.89 9.35 -4.26
CA LEU A 117 -28.01 10.70 -4.78
C LEU A 117 -26.86 11.60 -4.27
N GLU A 118 -26.48 11.48 -3.00
CA GLU A 118 -25.33 12.17 -2.41
C GLU A 118 -24.02 11.79 -3.13
N ARG A 119 -23.76 10.49 -3.35
CA ARG A 119 -22.57 10.05 -4.10
C ARG A 119 -22.58 10.54 -5.55
N GLU A 120 -23.72 10.47 -6.24
CA GLU A 120 -23.86 10.97 -7.61
C GLU A 120 -23.61 12.49 -7.67
N LYS A 121 -24.05 13.24 -6.64
CA LYS A 121 -23.74 14.66 -6.48
C LYS A 121 -22.25 14.90 -6.25
N GLU A 122 -21.61 14.18 -5.33
CA GLU A 122 -20.16 14.30 -5.05
C GLU A 122 -19.33 14.04 -6.32
N VAL A 123 -19.67 12.99 -7.08
CA VAL A 123 -19.00 12.66 -8.34
C VAL A 123 -19.21 13.76 -9.39
N ARG A 124 -20.43 14.32 -9.49
CA ARG A 124 -20.72 15.40 -10.44
C ARG A 124 -19.88 16.64 -10.13
N GLU A 125 -19.82 17.04 -8.87
CA GLU A 125 -18.98 18.15 -8.40
C GLU A 125 -17.49 17.91 -8.71
N GLU A 126 -16.99 16.68 -8.50
CA GLU A 126 -15.60 16.33 -8.83
C GLU A 126 -15.32 16.46 -10.32
N VAL A 127 -16.22 15.94 -11.17
CA VAL A 127 -16.08 16.02 -12.63
C VAL A 127 -16.09 17.48 -13.11
N GLU A 128 -16.97 18.31 -12.54
CA GLU A 128 -17.02 19.73 -12.85
C GLU A 128 -15.74 20.46 -12.43
N GLU A 129 -15.20 20.13 -11.26
CA GLU A 129 -13.96 20.74 -10.76
C GLU A 129 -12.73 20.31 -11.57
N ILE A 130 -12.65 19.03 -11.95
CA ILE A 130 -11.59 18.51 -12.83
C ILE A 130 -11.63 19.24 -14.17
N ALA A 131 -12.82 19.49 -14.72
CA ALA A 131 -12.97 20.22 -15.97
C ALA A 131 -12.53 21.70 -15.86
N LYS A 132 -12.65 22.31 -14.67
CA LYS A 132 -12.20 23.69 -14.42
C LYS A 132 -10.69 23.80 -14.22
N ASN A 133 -10.03 22.74 -13.74
CA ASN A 133 -8.61 22.74 -13.41
C ASN A 133 -7.84 21.68 -14.23
N PRO A 134 -7.29 22.05 -15.41
CA PRO A 134 -6.51 21.12 -16.23
C PRO A 134 -5.29 20.53 -15.51
N GLN A 135 -4.70 21.25 -14.56
CA GLN A 135 -3.57 20.73 -13.79
C GLN A 135 -4.00 19.57 -12.89
N LEU A 136 -5.19 19.67 -12.29
CA LEU A 136 -5.79 18.59 -11.50
C LEU A 136 -6.01 17.34 -12.36
N GLU A 137 -6.50 17.48 -13.59
CA GLU A 137 -6.67 16.35 -14.51
C GLU A 137 -5.34 15.63 -14.80
N VAL A 138 -4.28 16.38 -15.11
CA VAL A 138 -2.94 15.82 -15.33
C VAL A 138 -2.44 15.07 -14.08
N TRP A 139 -2.61 15.65 -12.90
CA TRP A 139 -2.23 15.00 -11.64
C TRP A 139 -3.00 13.72 -11.37
N LEU A 140 -4.30 13.69 -11.66
CA LEU A 140 -5.11 12.47 -11.56
C LEU A 140 -4.66 11.41 -12.56
N GLY A 141 -4.19 11.81 -13.75
CA GLY A 141 -3.58 10.91 -14.74
C GLY A 141 -2.28 10.29 -14.23
N LEU A 142 -1.35 11.12 -13.73
CA LEU A 142 -0.07 10.68 -13.16
C LEU A 142 -0.26 9.76 -11.95
N ALA A 143 -1.22 10.08 -11.08
CA ALA A 143 -1.56 9.27 -9.90
C ALA A 143 -2.02 7.87 -10.28
N LYS A 144 -2.79 7.74 -11.36
CA LYS A 144 -3.28 6.43 -11.87
C LYS A 144 -2.21 5.61 -12.55
N ALA A 145 -1.29 6.27 -13.26
CA ALA A 145 -0.14 5.61 -13.85
C ALA A 145 0.92 5.20 -12.81
N ASP A 146 0.78 5.65 -11.56
CA ASP A 146 1.81 5.55 -10.51
C ASP A 146 3.16 6.19 -10.92
N GLU A 147 3.09 7.23 -11.74
CA GLU A 147 4.23 7.98 -12.26
C GLU A 147 4.32 9.39 -11.63
N THR A 148 3.77 9.55 -10.42
CA THR A 148 3.80 10.85 -9.76
C THR A 148 5.24 11.24 -9.35
N PRO A 149 5.60 12.52 -9.46
CA PRO A 149 6.83 13.03 -8.85
C PRO A 149 6.87 12.68 -7.36
N LYS A 150 8.07 12.46 -6.79
CA LYS A 150 8.23 12.18 -5.36
C LYS A 150 7.70 13.29 -4.46
N HIS A 151 7.69 14.52 -4.96
CA HIS A 151 7.23 15.71 -4.25
C HIS A 151 6.16 16.42 -5.08
N ALA A 152 5.03 16.74 -4.46
CA ALA A 152 3.93 17.47 -5.08
C ALA A 152 3.58 18.70 -4.24
N ASP A 153 3.41 19.84 -4.90
CA ASP A 153 2.85 21.07 -4.33
C ASP A 153 1.65 21.46 -5.20
N LEU A 154 0.44 21.32 -4.65
CA LEU A 154 -0.80 21.41 -5.42
C LEU A 154 -1.69 22.51 -4.87
N ARG A 155 -2.23 23.29 -5.79
CA ARG A 155 -3.30 24.25 -5.50
C ARG A 155 -4.64 23.70 -5.94
N VAL A 156 -5.47 23.37 -4.96
CA VAL A 156 -6.75 22.69 -5.19
C VAL A 156 -7.80 23.16 -4.20
N SER A 157 -9.07 23.16 -4.62
CA SER A 157 -10.21 23.31 -3.73
C SER A 157 -10.44 22.04 -2.90
N SER A 158 -11.31 22.11 -1.87
CA SER A 158 -11.76 20.90 -1.13
C SER A 158 -12.27 19.77 -2.03
N ILE A 159 -12.98 20.12 -3.12
CA ILE A 159 -13.51 19.15 -4.08
C ILE A 159 -12.37 18.53 -4.90
N GLY A 160 -11.40 19.32 -5.33
CA GLY A 160 -10.20 18.82 -6.01
C GLY A 160 -9.34 17.94 -5.11
N ALA A 161 -9.16 18.33 -3.84
CA ALA A 161 -8.47 17.55 -2.83
C ALA A 161 -9.18 16.21 -2.56
N ARG A 162 -10.51 16.21 -2.50
CA ARG A 162 -11.34 14.99 -2.43
C ARG A 162 -11.04 14.04 -3.58
N ALA A 163 -11.07 14.52 -4.84
CA ALA A 163 -10.77 13.70 -6.01
C ALA A 163 -9.33 13.14 -5.96
N LEU A 164 -8.34 13.99 -5.62
CA LEU A 164 -6.94 13.60 -5.51
C LEU A 164 -6.69 12.56 -4.43
N CYS A 165 -7.27 12.73 -3.24
CA CYS A 165 -7.07 11.80 -2.13
C CYS A 165 -7.58 10.40 -2.48
N LYS A 166 -8.70 10.29 -3.20
CA LYS A 166 -9.22 8.99 -3.66
C LYS A 166 -8.25 8.27 -4.60
N THR A 167 -7.59 9.00 -5.51
CA THR A 167 -6.60 8.40 -6.42
C THR A 167 -5.26 8.14 -5.75
N LEU A 168 -4.76 9.09 -4.96
CA LEU A 168 -3.46 9.00 -4.30
C LEU A 168 -3.42 7.93 -3.21
N ALA A 169 -4.57 7.48 -2.71
CA ALA A 169 -4.68 6.35 -1.78
C ALA A 169 -4.02 5.07 -2.30
N PHE A 170 -3.85 4.92 -3.62
CA PHE A 170 -3.28 3.73 -4.27
C PHE A 170 -1.96 4.02 -5.02
N THR A 171 -1.43 5.22 -4.92
CA THR A 171 -0.17 5.63 -5.58
C THR A 171 1.02 5.32 -4.67
N HIS A 172 2.12 4.79 -5.22
CA HIS A 172 3.32 4.39 -4.47
C HIS A 172 4.56 5.24 -4.79
N SER A 173 4.48 6.06 -5.84
CA SER A 173 5.55 6.95 -6.29
C SER A 173 5.71 8.21 -5.41
N LEU A 174 4.59 8.79 -4.94
CA LEU A 174 4.57 10.01 -4.14
C LEU A 174 5.12 9.79 -2.73
N ARG A 175 6.00 10.70 -2.27
CA ARG A 175 6.61 10.69 -0.93
C ARG A 175 6.25 11.92 -0.11
N SER A 176 6.04 13.06 -0.75
CA SER A 176 5.73 14.33 -0.10
C SER A 176 4.59 15.03 -0.81
N LEU A 177 3.56 15.40 -0.06
CA LEU A 177 2.40 16.13 -0.57
C LEU A 177 2.21 17.42 0.21
N ASN A 178 2.21 18.54 -0.51
CA ASN A 178 1.90 19.85 0.02
C ASN A 178 0.54 20.32 -0.51
N LEU A 179 -0.42 20.47 0.41
CA LEU A 179 -1.74 21.04 0.18
C LEU A 179 -1.99 22.26 1.09
N SER A 180 -0.93 22.97 1.46
CA SER A 180 -1.01 24.17 2.29
C SER A 180 -1.70 25.31 1.54
N ARG A 181 -2.45 26.16 2.27
CA ARG A 181 -3.07 27.38 1.72
C ARG A 181 -4.03 27.10 0.56
N ASN A 182 -4.94 26.15 0.78
CA ASN A 182 -5.94 25.67 -0.17
C ASN A 182 -7.38 25.81 0.35
N ASP A 183 -7.57 26.50 1.48
CA ASP A 183 -8.87 26.69 2.13
C ASP A 183 -9.62 25.36 2.37
N LEU A 184 -8.87 24.27 2.63
CA LEU A 184 -9.46 22.95 2.88
C LEU A 184 -10.26 22.96 4.18
N ASP A 185 -11.47 22.42 4.12
CA ASP A 185 -12.43 22.40 5.22
C ASP A 185 -12.59 21.01 5.85
N ASP A 186 -13.43 20.92 6.88
CA ASP A 186 -13.69 19.66 7.59
C ASP A 186 -14.20 18.54 6.69
N ALA A 187 -14.92 18.86 5.62
CA ALA A 187 -15.40 17.88 4.64
C ALA A 187 -14.25 17.17 3.90
N THR A 188 -13.07 17.77 3.86
CA THR A 188 -11.86 17.18 3.25
C THR A 188 -11.18 16.16 4.17
N GLY A 189 -11.39 16.26 5.48
CA GLY A 189 -10.79 15.38 6.49
C GLY A 189 -11.00 13.90 6.26
N LYS A 190 -12.23 13.48 5.94
CA LYS A 190 -12.57 12.08 5.63
C LYS A 190 -11.75 11.53 4.45
N TRP A 191 -11.39 12.36 3.49
CA TRP A 191 -10.63 11.95 2.30
C TRP A 191 -9.13 11.93 2.57
N LEU A 192 -8.61 12.89 3.34
CA LEU A 192 -7.23 12.84 3.84
C LEU A 192 -7.01 11.59 4.71
N ALA A 193 -7.99 11.24 5.54
CA ALA A 193 -7.97 10.02 6.33
C ALA A 193 -7.97 8.76 5.45
N LEU A 194 -8.79 8.72 4.38
CA LEU A 194 -8.77 7.64 3.40
C LEU A 194 -7.39 7.48 2.75
N LEU A 195 -6.79 8.60 2.32
CA LEU A 195 -5.45 8.65 1.75
C LEU A 195 -4.43 8.06 2.73
N LEU A 196 -4.40 8.55 3.97
CA LEU A 196 -3.45 8.11 5.00
C LEU A 196 -3.65 6.65 5.41
N LYS A 197 -4.89 6.16 5.42
CA LYS A 197 -5.18 4.77 5.81
C LYS A 197 -4.72 3.74 4.78
N ARG A 198 -4.70 4.10 3.50
CA ARG A 198 -4.34 3.19 2.40
C ARG A 198 -2.94 3.39 1.84
N ASN A 199 -2.48 4.63 1.80
CA ASN A 199 -1.19 4.95 1.23
C ASN A 199 -0.04 4.55 2.18
N THR A 200 0.90 3.77 1.67
CA THR A 200 2.05 3.24 2.42
C THR A 200 3.38 3.90 2.04
N THR A 201 3.37 4.90 1.16
CA THR A 201 4.60 5.51 0.63
C THR A 201 4.79 6.97 1.01
N LEU A 202 3.70 7.69 1.27
CA LEU A 202 3.69 9.08 1.66
C LEU A 202 4.33 9.23 3.04
N SER A 203 5.46 9.93 3.12
CA SER A 203 6.20 10.18 4.35
C SER A 203 6.05 11.61 4.87
N ARG A 204 5.61 12.56 4.02
CA ARG A 204 5.44 13.96 4.38
C ARG A 204 4.12 14.52 3.87
N LEU A 205 3.35 15.13 4.77
CA LEU A 205 2.10 15.80 4.46
C LEU A 205 2.08 17.22 5.06
N GLU A 206 1.96 18.23 4.22
CA GLU A 206 1.84 19.64 4.61
C GLU A 206 0.40 20.12 4.37
N LEU A 207 -0.27 20.58 5.43
CA LEU A 207 -1.65 21.08 5.42
C LEU A 207 -1.75 22.48 6.07
N GLU A 208 -0.65 23.23 6.09
CA GLU A 208 -0.55 24.54 6.73
C GLU A 208 -1.60 25.52 6.19
N SER A 209 -2.15 26.36 7.07
CA SER A 209 -3.04 27.48 6.69
C SER A 209 -4.24 27.03 5.86
N ASN A 210 -4.97 26.04 6.38
CA ASN A 210 -6.28 25.62 5.87
C ASN A 210 -7.36 25.87 6.95
N CYS A 211 -8.58 25.40 6.70
CA CYS A 211 -9.73 25.53 7.58
C CYS A 211 -10.10 24.16 8.22
N LEU A 212 -9.09 23.32 8.52
CA LEU A 212 -9.31 22.01 9.14
C LEU A 212 -9.71 22.18 10.62
N GLY A 213 -10.91 21.74 10.92
CA GLY A 213 -11.55 21.80 12.23
C GLY A 213 -11.42 20.50 13.04
N PRO A 214 -12.20 20.38 14.13
CA PRO A 214 -12.17 19.21 15.01
C PRO A 214 -12.49 17.89 14.28
N LEU A 215 -13.41 17.92 13.31
CA LEU A 215 -13.85 16.74 12.58
C LEU A 215 -12.76 16.22 11.65
N ALA A 216 -12.12 17.09 10.86
CA ALA A 216 -11.04 16.65 9.97
C ALA A 216 -9.86 16.09 10.75
N VAL A 217 -9.51 16.73 11.86
CA VAL A 217 -8.39 16.29 12.70
C VAL A 217 -8.68 14.95 13.35
N LYS A 218 -9.93 14.72 13.77
CA LYS A 218 -10.35 13.42 14.28
C LYS A 218 -10.16 12.33 13.22
N ASP A 219 -10.66 12.55 12.00
CA ASP A 219 -10.53 11.59 10.90
C ASP A 219 -9.05 11.30 10.57
N ILE A 220 -8.22 12.36 10.49
CA ILE A 220 -6.77 12.24 10.25
C ILE A 220 -6.10 11.45 11.39
N ALA A 221 -6.41 11.73 12.65
CA ALA A 221 -5.82 11.05 13.79
C ALA A 221 -6.21 9.56 13.85
N GLU A 222 -7.46 9.23 13.53
CA GLU A 222 -7.92 7.85 13.44
C GLU A 222 -7.17 7.09 12.33
N ALA A 223 -6.97 7.71 11.16
CA ALA A 223 -6.19 7.10 10.09
C ALA A 223 -4.72 6.90 10.46
N LEU A 224 -4.10 7.89 11.09
CA LEU A 224 -2.69 7.84 11.50
C LEU A 224 -2.40 6.83 12.60
N SER A 225 -3.40 6.44 13.38
CA SER A 225 -3.23 5.44 14.44
C SER A 225 -2.74 4.09 13.90
N GLY A 226 -3.01 3.76 12.63
CA GLY A 226 -2.53 2.56 11.96
C GLY A 226 -1.64 2.82 10.73
N ASN A 227 -1.26 4.08 10.48
CA ASN A 227 -0.40 4.41 9.36
C ASN A 227 1.08 4.16 9.71
N GLU A 228 1.78 3.44 8.83
CA GLU A 228 3.17 3.04 9.04
C GLU A 228 4.18 3.80 8.15
N SER A 229 3.73 4.83 7.42
CA SER A 229 4.54 5.51 6.41
C SER A 229 4.82 6.98 6.69
N LEU A 230 3.88 7.70 7.31
CA LEU A 230 3.96 9.14 7.51
C LEU A 230 4.90 9.49 8.66
N GLU A 231 5.96 10.22 8.35
CA GLU A 231 6.97 10.67 9.31
C GLU A 231 6.82 12.16 9.67
N TYR A 232 6.20 12.95 8.80
CA TYR A 232 6.04 14.38 8.98
C TYR A 232 4.59 14.80 8.67
N LEU A 233 3.96 15.50 9.60
CA LEU A 233 2.67 16.13 9.43
C LEU A 233 2.72 17.60 9.89
N ASN A 234 2.23 18.50 9.05
CA ASN A 234 2.05 19.90 9.40
C ASN A 234 0.58 20.30 9.33
N LEU A 235 0.02 20.71 10.47
CA LEU A 235 -1.34 21.21 10.64
C LEU A 235 -1.35 22.68 11.09
N GLU A 236 -0.23 23.38 10.95
CA GLU A 236 -0.07 24.76 11.38
C GLU A 236 -1.19 25.67 10.86
N SER A 237 -1.59 26.64 11.68
CA SER A 237 -2.59 27.66 11.34
C SER A 237 -3.96 27.10 10.92
N ASN A 238 -4.36 25.93 11.44
CA ASN A 238 -5.71 25.36 11.28
C ASN A 238 -6.50 25.41 12.60
N PRO A 239 -7.81 25.69 12.60
CA PRO A 239 -8.61 25.76 13.81
C PRO A 239 -9.03 24.37 14.34
N LEU A 240 -8.08 23.58 14.86
CA LEU A 240 -8.32 22.16 15.26
C LEU A 240 -9.36 21.97 16.40
N THR A 241 -9.80 23.07 17.02
CA THR A 241 -10.85 23.13 18.03
C THR A 241 -11.88 24.20 17.66
N ASP A 242 -13.17 23.96 17.91
CA ASP A 242 -14.22 24.97 17.75
C ASP A 242 -14.29 25.88 19.00
N ASP A 243 -13.45 26.92 19.03
CA ASP A 243 -13.40 27.94 20.09
C ASP A 243 -13.47 27.35 21.53
N GLU A 244 -12.64 26.33 21.80
CA GLU A 244 -12.54 25.63 23.09
C GLU A 244 -13.82 24.87 23.53
N LYS A 245 -14.79 24.65 22.63
CA LYS A 245 -16.01 23.86 22.91
C LYS A 245 -15.87 22.40 22.51
N ASP A 246 -15.16 22.14 21.42
CA ASP A 246 -14.95 20.79 20.89
C ASP A 246 -13.46 20.43 20.86
N PHE A 247 -13.08 19.48 21.71
CA PHE A 247 -11.74 18.90 21.78
C PHE A 247 -11.69 17.48 21.19
N SER A 248 -12.72 17.03 20.48
CA SER A 248 -12.78 15.67 19.94
C SER A 248 -11.63 15.37 18.99
N GLY A 249 -11.28 16.31 18.10
CA GLY A 249 -10.11 16.21 17.22
C GLY A 249 -8.79 16.10 17.98
N VAL A 250 -8.55 16.98 18.95
CA VAL A 250 -7.29 16.97 19.73
C VAL A 250 -7.19 15.75 20.66
N THR A 251 -8.32 15.28 21.19
CA THR A 251 -8.39 14.03 21.98
C THR A 251 -8.04 12.82 21.12
N ALA A 252 -8.54 12.79 19.88
CA ALA A 252 -8.17 11.77 18.91
C ALA A 252 -6.68 11.85 18.54
N LEU A 253 -6.10 13.05 18.37
CA LEU A 253 -4.65 13.23 18.19
C LEU A 253 -3.85 12.69 19.37
N GLY A 254 -4.24 13.00 20.61
CA GLY A 254 -3.60 12.47 21.81
C GLY A 254 -3.64 10.93 21.83
N SER A 255 -4.79 10.35 21.52
CA SER A 255 -4.96 8.89 21.41
C SER A 255 -4.09 8.29 20.31
N MET A 256 -4.02 8.93 19.14
CA MET A 256 -3.17 8.52 18.03
C MET A 256 -1.70 8.49 18.42
N LEU A 257 -1.22 9.51 19.15
CA LEU A 257 0.17 9.58 19.61
C LEU A 257 0.55 8.39 20.52
N THR A 258 -0.39 7.82 21.27
CA THR A 258 -0.10 6.61 22.09
C THR A 258 0.19 5.37 21.24
N LYS A 259 -0.37 5.29 20.02
CA LYS A 259 -0.33 4.09 19.16
C LYS A 259 0.65 4.23 18.01
N ASN A 260 0.74 5.42 17.41
CA ASN A 260 1.55 5.65 16.23
C ASN A 260 3.04 5.56 16.56
N THR A 261 3.76 4.77 15.76
CA THR A 261 5.20 4.49 15.94
C THR A 261 6.08 5.07 14.83
N THR A 262 5.49 5.85 13.92
CA THR A 262 6.13 6.25 12.65
C THR A 262 6.35 7.75 12.56
N LEU A 263 5.38 8.55 13.04
CA LEU A 263 5.44 10.00 13.02
C LEU A 263 6.62 10.50 13.86
N ARG A 264 7.47 11.33 13.23
CA ARG A 264 8.68 11.93 13.81
C ARG A 264 8.53 13.41 14.07
N THR A 265 7.81 14.10 13.19
CA THR A 265 7.58 15.54 13.26
C THR A 265 6.10 15.86 13.14
N LEU A 266 5.59 16.65 14.09
CA LEU A 266 4.23 17.16 14.08
C LEU A 266 4.26 18.67 14.33
N ASN A 267 3.76 19.46 13.39
CA ASN A 267 3.62 20.90 13.57
C ASN A 267 2.15 21.26 13.85
N LEU A 268 1.90 21.81 15.04
CA LEU A 268 0.61 22.30 15.51
C LEU A 268 0.67 23.80 15.83
N TRP A 269 1.61 24.57 15.28
CA TRP A 269 1.70 26.00 15.57
C TRP A 269 0.40 26.73 15.24
N ARG A 270 -0.09 27.59 16.14
CA ARG A 270 -1.30 28.40 15.95
C ARG A 270 -2.54 27.58 15.57
N THR A 271 -2.85 26.55 16.36
CA THR A 271 -3.97 25.61 16.12
C THR A 271 -5.14 25.70 17.09
N ARG A 272 -5.13 26.69 17.99
CA ARG A 272 -6.18 26.96 19.00
C ARG A 272 -6.36 25.86 20.06
N LEU A 273 -5.34 25.04 20.32
CA LEU A 273 -5.48 23.86 21.22
C LEU A 273 -6.02 24.18 22.63
N GLY A 274 -5.66 25.34 23.19
CA GLY A 274 -6.01 25.71 24.56
C GLY A 274 -5.32 24.83 25.61
N SER A 275 -5.69 25.01 26.88
CA SER A 275 -5.13 24.24 27.99
C SER A 275 -5.53 22.76 27.94
N GLU A 276 -6.80 22.47 27.59
CA GLU A 276 -7.28 21.10 27.51
C GLU A 276 -6.62 20.34 26.35
N GLY A 277 -6.44 20.97 25.18
CA GLY A 277 -5.69 20.36 24.09
C GLY A 277 -4.24 20.05 24.46
N GLY A 278 -3.58 20.95 25.21
CA GLY A 278 -2.26 20.71 25.77
C GLY A 278 -2.19 19.47 26.68
N LYS A 279 -3.18 19.32 27.57
CA LYS A 279 -3.31 18.16 28.45
C LYS A 279 -3.50 16.85 27.66
N GLN A 280 -4.34 16.85 26.63
CA GLN A 280 -4.55 15.67 25.78
C GLN A 280 -3.27 15.26 25.04
N LEU A 281 -2.50 16.23 24.52
CA LEU A 281 -1.20 15.95 23.88
C LEU A 281 -0.18 15.41 24.89
N ALA A 282 -0.11 15.97 26.10
CA ALA A 282 0.78 15.49 27.15
C ALA A 282 0.46 14.03 27.56
N LEU A 283 -0.81 13.71 27.73
CA LEU A 283 -1.28 12.34 28.01
C LEU A 283 -0.92 11.38 26.87
N GLY A 284 -1.14 11.79 25.61
CA GLY A 284 -0.80 10.99 24.44
C GLY A 284 0.69 10.71 24.32
N LEU A 285 1.52 11.73 24.54
CA LEU A 285 2.97 11.63 24.43
C LEU A 285 3.62 10.83 25.56
N ALA A 286 3.00 10.76 26.75
CA ALA A 286 3.55 9.99 27.86
C ALA A 286 3.98 8.56 27.45
N GLN A 287 3.22 7.92 26.55
CA GLN A 287 3.53 6.58 26.04
C GLN A 287 4.29 6.57 24.71
N ASN A 288 4.28 7.67 23.95
CA ASN A 288 4.94 7.76 22.64
C ASN A 288 6.47 7.78 22.72
N ASN A 289 7.15 6.91 21.97
CA ASN A 289 8.62 6.84 21.94
C ASN A 289 9.25 7.29 20.59
N THR A 290 8.46 7.86 19.69
CA THR A 290 8.83 7.98 18.28
C THR A 290 8.83 9.41 17.77
N LEU A 291 7.95 10.26 18.29
CA LEU A 291 7.90 11.68 17.94
C LEU A 291 9.10 12.40 18.54
N VAL A 292 9.83 13.13 17.69
CA VAL A 292 11.09 13.81 18.02
C VAL A 292 10.93 15.33 17.99
N CYS A 293 10.07 15.83 17.11
CA CYS A 293 9.79 17.25 16.96
C CYS A 293 8.29 17.50 17.04
N LEU A 294 7.89 18.39 17.94
CA LEU A 294 6.52 18.85 18.06
C LEU A 294 6.53 20.36 18.28
N ASP A 295 6.03 21.10 17.31
CA ASP A 295 5.78 22.53 17.47
C ASP A 295 4.35 22.75 17.93
N MET A 296 4.17 23.46 19.03
CA MET A 296 2.86 23.82 19.58
C MET A 296 2.81 25.29 19.98
N GLY A 297 3.67 26.12 19.39
CA GLY A 297 3.69 27.54 19.68
C GLY A 297 2.33 28.20 19.39
N ASN A 298 2.04 29.28 20.11
CA ASN A 298 0.83 30.08 19.92
C ASN A 298 -0.51 29.29 20.11
N ASN A 299 -0.57 28.43 21.13
CA ASN A 299 -1.74 27.58 21.43
C ASN A 299 -2.32 27.73 22.84
N ARG A 300 -1.80 28.64 23.68
CA ARG A 300 -2.24 28.82 25.09
C ARG A 300 -2.22 27.53 25.92
N ILE A 301 -1.19 26.69 25.72
CA ILE A 301 -1.00 25.45 26.47
C ILE A 301 -0.54 25.77 27.91
N GLY A 302 -1.02 24.98 28.89
CA GLY A 302 -0.60 25.09 30.28
C GLY A 302 0.89 24.78 30.48
N ALA A 303 1.56 25.56 31.33
CA ALA A 303 3.01 25.43 31.54
C ALA A 303 3.44 24.02 32.01
N SER A 304 2.64 23.39 32.87
CA SER A 304 2.91 22.02 33.34
C SER A 304 2.88 21.00 32.20
N ASP A 305 1.90 21.11 31.29
CA ASP A 305 1.74 20.20 30.16
C ASP A 305 2.85 20.42 29.14
N ALA A 306 3.21 21.68 28.86
CA ALA A 306 4.33 22.01 28.00
C ALA A 306 5.66 21.42 28.52
N VAL A 307 5.92 21.50 29.83
CA VAL A 307 7.11 20.89 30.45
C VAL A 307 7.07 19.36 30.34
N ALA A 308 5.92 18.73 30.58
CA ALA A 308 5.78 17.28 30.45
C ALA A 308 6.07 16.80 29.00
N ILE A 309 5.57 17.55 28.02
CA ILE A 309 5.81 17.29 26.60
C ILE A 309 7.30 17.47 26.25
N ASP A 310 7.94 18.56 26.67
CA ASP A 310 9.36 18.82 26.41
C ASP A 310 10.27 17.72 27.00
N VAL A 311 10.02 17.32 28.25
CA VAL A 311 10.75 16.21 28.89
C VAL A 311 10.62 14.91 28.08
N ARG A 312 9.44 14.64 27.54
CA ARG A 312 9.21 13.44 26.74
C ARG A 312 9.91 13.49 25.38
N LEU A 313 9.83 14.62 24.69
CA LEU A 313 10.48 14.83 23.39
C LEU A 313 12.01 14.74 23.51
N LYS A 314 12.61 15.28 24.58
CA LYS A 314 14.04 15.14 24.87
C LYS A 314 14.46 13.67 24.95
N LYS A 315 13.74 12.85 25.72
CA LYS A 315 13.99 11.39 25.79
C LYS A 315 13.85 10.70 24.44
N ASN A 316 12.86 11.09 23.64
CA ASN A 316 12.67 10.50 22.31
C ASN A 316 13.79 10.90 21.34
N ARG A 317 14.26 12.15 21.40
CA ARG A 317 15.40 12.65 20.62
C ARG A 317 16.69 11.91 20.95
N GLU A 318 17.00 11.72 22.23
CA GLU A 318 18.17 10.95 22.67
C GLU A 318 18.13 9.51 22.15
N LYS A 319 16.97 8.82 22.28
CA LYS A 319 16.78 7.47 21.74
C LYS A 319 16.94 7.44 20.22
N PHE A 320 16.37 8.41 19.52
CA PHE A 320 16.48 8.51 18.07
C PHE A 320 17.93 8.71 17.62
N GLU A 321 18.67 9.62 18.26
CA GLU A 321 20.08 9.88 17.98
C GLU A 321 20.94 8.63 18.24
N GLN A 322 20.71 7.92 19.34
CA GLN A 322 21.39 6.65 19.63
C GLN A 322 21.14 5.61 18.55
N TYR A 323 19.90 5.46 18.10
CA TYR A 323 19.54 4.54 17.01
C TYR A 323 20.22 4.94 15.68
N GLN A 324 20.22 6.22 15.33
CA GLN A 324 20.89 6.72 14.12
C GLN A 324 22.40 6.46 14.17
N GLN A 325 23.05 6.69 15.32
CA GLN A 325 24.47 6.39 15.50
C GLN A 325 24.78 4.90 15.36
N GLN A 326 23.93 4.03 15.93
CA GLN A 326 24.09 2.57 15.77
C GLN A 326 23.95 2.15 14.31
N GLN A 327 22.95 2.67 13.60
CA GLN A 327 22.74 2.41 12.18
C GLN A 327 23.91 2.91 11.31
N PHE A 328 24.44 4.09 11.61
CA PHE A 328 25.61 4.64 10.93
C PHE A 328 26.84 3.74 11.11
N LYS A 329 27.16 3.38 12.37
CA LYS A 329 28.28 2.47 12.69
C LYS A 329 28.13 1.11 12.01
N PHE A 330 26.91 0.57 11.97
CA PHE A 330 26.63 -0.70 11.30
C PHE A 330 26.86 -0.61 9.79
N ARG A 331 26.34 0.42 9.11
CA ARG A 331 26.56 0.63 7.67
C ARG A 331 28.04 0.85 7.34
N GLU A 332 28.75 1.60 8.18
CA GLU A 332 30.18 1.80 8.01
C GLU A 332 30.96 0.48 8.12
N ALA A 333 30.62 -0.36 9.10
CA ALA A 333 31.19 -1.70 9.23
C ALA A 333 30.89 -2.60 8.01
N GLN A 334 29.67 -2.54 7.47
CA GLN A 334 29.30 -3.24 6.24
C GLN A 334 30.09 -2.74 5.02
N GLY A 335 30.25 -1.42 4.86
CA GLY A 335 31.07 -0.83 3.80
C GLY A 335 32.52 -1.31 3.87
N ARG A 336 33.13 -1.22 5.06
CA ARG A 336 34.50 -1.72 5.29
C ARG A 336 34.65 -3.22 5.01
N ALA A 337 33.64 -4.03 5.34
CA ALA A 337 33.65 -5.45 5.03
C ALA A 337 33.54 -5.71 3.53
N ALA A 338 32.68 -4.97 2.82
CA ALA A 338 32.53 -5.06 1.37
C ALA A 338 33.83 -4.65 0.65
N ASP A 339 34.50 -3.59 1.11
CA ASP A 339 35.77 -3.13 0.54
C ASP A 339 36.89 -4.16 0.73
N LYS A 340 36.98 -4.77 1.92
CA LYS A 340 37.93 -5.87 2.19
C LYS A 340 37.69 -7.07 1.28
N GLU A 341 36.43 -7.42 1.03
CA GLU A 341 36.09 -8.52 0.13
C GLU A 341 36.43 -8.18 -1.33
N ARG A 342 36.18 -6.94 -1.78
CA ARG A 342 36.63 -6.47 -3.10
C ARG A 342 38.15 -6.55 -3.24
N GLU A 343 38.90 -6.11 -2.23
CA GLU A 343 40.37 -6.19 -2.24
C GLU A 343 40.86 -7.65 -2.31
N ARG A 344 40.18 -8.57 -1.60
CA ARG A 344 40.47 -10.01 -1.66
C ARG A 344 40.21 -10.57 -3.06
N GLN A 345 39.09 -10.19 -3.68
CA GLN A 345 38.76 -10.60 -5.05
C GLN A 345 39.76 -10.05 -6.06
N ASP A 346 40.16 -8.78 -5.95
CA ASP A 346 41.17 -8.18 -6.82
C ASP A 346 42.54 -8.85 -6.68
N LYS A 347 42.95 -9.19 -5.45
CA LYS A 347 44.20 -9.95 -5.20
C LYS A 347 44.12 -11.35 -5.82
N LEU A 348 43.00 -12.04 -5.67
CA LEU A 348 42.78 -13.35 -6.28
C LEU A 348 42.77 -13.27 -7.81
N ALA A 349 42.10 -12.27 -8.39
CA ALA A 349 42.07 -12.03 -9.83
C ALA A 349 43.48 -11.76 -10.38
N LYS A 350 44.28 -10.94 -9.69
CA LYS A 350 45.69 -10.70 -10.05
C LYS A 350 46.54 -11.97 -9.96
N GLN A 351 46.32 -12.82 -8.95
CA GLN A 351 47.00 -14.12 -8.85
C GLN A 351 46.62 -15.04 -10.01
N GLN A 352 45.33 -15.16 -10.32
CA GLN A 352 44.84 -15.95 -11.45
C GLN A 352 45.37 -15.43 -12.79
N GLU A 353 45.43 -14.11 -12.97
CA GLU A 353 46.01 -13.48 -14.17
C GLU A 353 47.50 -13.79 -14.29
N TYR A 354 48.25 -13.73 -13.18
CA TYR A 354 49.67 -14.09 -13.15
C TYR A 354 49.90 -15.57 -13.50
N GLU A 355 49.13 -16.48 -12.91
CA GLU A 355 49.18 -17.91 -13.21
C GLU A 355 48.87 -18.21 -14.68
N TRP A 356 47.85 -17.53 -15.23
CA TRP A 356 47.50 -17.63 -16.64
C TRP A 356 48.62 -17.10 -17.55
N MET A 357 49.25 -15.97 -17.20
CA MET A 357 50.36 -15.39 -17.94
C MET A 357 51.59 -16.31 -17.97
N GLU A 358 51.95 -16.94 -16.84
CA GLU A 358 53.07 -17.89 -16.77
C GLU A 358 52.76 -19.17 -17.56
N LYS A 359 51.54 -19.72 -17.47
CA LYS A 359 51.13 -20.86 -18.29
C LYS A 359 51.26 -20.55 -19.79
N ARG A 360 50.77 -19.38 -20.22
CA ARG A 360 50.83 -18.92 -21.61
C ARG A 360 52.27 -18.60 -22.08
N LYS A 361 53.15 -18.23 -21.16
CA LYS A 361 54.59 -18.06 -21.44
C LYS A 361 55.27 -19.43 -21.63
N LEU A 362 54.94 -20.41 -20.80
CA LEU A 362 55.46 -21.78 -20.91
C LEU A 362 54.99 -22.45 -22.21
N GLU A 363 53.70 -22.33 -22.56
CA GLU A 363 53.15 -22.81 -23.84
C GLU A 363 53.94 -22.23 -25.03
N ARG A 364 54.16 -20.90 -25.06
CA ARG A 364 54.96 -20.26 -26.11
C ARG A 364 56.41 -20.73 -26.16
N GLN A 365 57.02 -21.08 -25.01
CA GLN A 365 58.37 -21.64 -24.98
C GLN A 365 58.40 -23.07 -25.54
N GLN A 366 57.40 -23.88 -25.20
CA GLN A 366 57.25 -25.24 -25.72
C GLN A 366 57.04 -25.23 -27.24
N ASP A 367 56.18 -24.34 -27.76
CA ASP A 367 55.95 -24.19 -29.20
C ASP A 367 57.24 -23.79 -29.94
N ARG A 368 58.00 -22.83 -29.38
CA ARG A 368 59.30 -22.42 -29.95
C ARG A 368 60.30 -23.56 -29.94
N ALA A 369 60.41 -24.31 -28.84
CA ALA A 369 61.30 -25.45 -28.74
C ALA A 369 60.92 -26.57 -29.74
N MET A 370 59.62 -26.79 -29.95
CA MET A 370 59.10 -27.73 -30.93
C MET A 370 59.49 -27.31 -32.36
N LEU A 371 59.26 -26.04 -32.71
CA LEU A 371 59.67 -25.46 -34.00
C LEU A 371 61.18 -25.51 -34.22
N GLU A 372 61.98 -25.25 -33.18
CA GLU A 372 63.45 -25.34 -33.22
C GLU A 372 63.90 -26.79 -33.45
N GLN A 373 63.28 -27.76 -32.77
CA GLN A 373 63.54 -29.19 -32.99
C GLN A 373 63.18 -29.62 -34.42
N GLU A 374 62.06 -29.16 -34.96
CA GLU A 374 61.69 -29.42 -36.35
C GLU A 374 62.69 -28.79 -37.34
N ARG A 375 63.14 -27.56 -37.08
CA ARG A 375 64.21 -26.91 -37.84
C ARG A 375 65.53 -27.68 -37.78
N GLN A 376 65.93 -28.14 -36.60
CA GLN A 376 67.16 -28.94 -36.46
C GLN A 376 67.04 -30.29 -37.15
N ARG A 377 65.86 -30.93 -37.11
CA ARG A 377 65.59 -32.17 -37.86
C ARG A 377 65.70 -31.94 -39.36
N THR A 378 65.14 -30.85 -39.88
CA THR A 378 65.21 -30.52 -41.31
C THR A 378 66.65 -30.20 -41.76
N ILE A 379 67.38 -29.37 -41.01
CA ILE A 379 68.81 -29.10 -41.27
C ILE A 379 69.62 -30.39 -41.26
N LYS A 380 69.42 -31.26 -40.25
CA LYS A 380 70.15 -32.53 -40.16
C LYS A 380 69.87 -33.44 -41.35
N MET A 381 68.61 -33.53 -41.80
CA MET A 381 68.24 -34.27 -43.01
C MET A 381 68.91 -33.69 -44.26
N GLU A 382 68.98 -32.36 -44.40
CA GLU A 382 69.68 -31.70 -45.51
C GLU A 382 71.20 -31.90 -45.49
N ASP A 383 71.82 -31.79 -44.32
CA ASP A 383 73.25 -32.07 -44.11
C ASP A 383 73.59 -33.53 -44.43
N ASP A 384 72.78 -34.48 -43.98
CA ASP A 384 72.95 -35.91 -44.29
C ASP A 384 72.79 -36.16 -45.81
N ARG A 385 71.85 -35.47 -46.48
CA ARG A 385 71.69 -35.50 -47.94
C ARG A 385 72.91 -34.93 -48.67
N LEU A 386 73.48 -33.81 -48.20
CA LEU A 386 74.70 -33.20 -48.73
C LEU A 386 75.91 -34.12 -48.53
N ARG A 387 76.05 -34.74 -47.36
CA ARG A 387 77.09 -35.75 -47.07
C ARG A 387 76.99 -36.95 -47.99
N GLN A 388 75.79 -37.47 -48.24
CA GLN A 388 75.56 -38.55 -49.21
C GLN A 388 75.95 -38.14 -50.64
N LEU A 389 75.56 -36.94 -51.07
CA LEU A 389 75.95 -36.41 -52.38
C LEU A 389 77.47 -36.22 -52.51
N ALA A 390 78.12 -35.70 -51.48
CA ALA A 390 79.57 -35.54 -51.43
C ALA A 390 80.29 -36.90 -51.45
N ALA A 391 79.82 -37.88 -50.66
CA ALA A 391 80.34 -39.25 -50.66
C ALA A 391 80.17 -39.91 -52.03
N ARG A 392 79.02 -39.72 -52.69
CA ARG A 392 78.76 -40.21 -54.05
C ARG A 392 79.70 -39.56 -55.07
N LYS A 393 79.87 -38.23 -55.03
CA LYS A 393 80.84 -37.52 -55.89
C LYS A 393 82.26 -37.98 -55.62
N ALA A 394 82.67 -38.14 -54.36
CA ALA A 394 83.98 -38.64 -53.98
C ALA A 394 84.20 -40.08 -54.48
N ALA A 395 83.19 -40.95 -54.38
CA ALA A 395 83.23 -42.30 -54.94
C ALA A 395 83.32 -42.28 -56.47
N GLU A 396 82.59 -41.39 -57.15
CA GLU A 396 82.69 -41.19 -58.61
C GLU A 396 84.08 -40.67 -59.02
N PHE A 397 84.64 -39.70 -58.30
CA PHE A 397 86.01 -39.22 -58.51
C PHE A 397 87.06 -40.31 -58.25
N ALA A 398 86.92 -41.06 -57.16
CA ALA A 398 87.78 -42.20 -56.85
C ALA A 398 87.69 -43.28 -57.93
N ALA A 399 86.48 -43.61 -58.41
CA ALA A 399 86.26 -44.55 -59.50
C ALA A 399 86.86 -44.04 -60.83
N ARG A 400 86.74 -42.74 -61.15
CA ARG A 400 87.40 -42.12 -62.31
C ARG A 400 88.92 -42.19 -62.20
N ALA A 401 89.48 -41.88 -61.03
CA ALA A 401 90.92 -41.98 -60.76
C ALA A 401 91.42 -43.43 -60.84
N GLU A 402 90.62 -44.41 -60.38
CA GLU A 402 90.93 -45.84 -60.44
C GLU A 402 90.86 -46.35 -61.89
N MET A 403 89.88 -45.90 -62.68
CA MET A 403 89.77 -46.12 -64.11
C MET A 403 90.95 -45.52 -64.89
N GLU A 404 91.43 -44.32 -64.52
CA GLU A 404 92.66 -43.75 -65.06
C GLU A 404 93.90 -44.57 -64.70
N LYS A 405 94.04 -45.02 -63.45
CA LYS A 405 95.12 -45.93 -63.03
C LYS A 405 95.07 -47.26 -63.78
N LYS A 406 93.87 -47.82 -64.02
CA LYS A 406 93.65 -49.02 -64.85
C LYS A 406 93.99 -48.78 -66.33
N LYS A 407 93.68 -47.59 -66.89
CA LYS A 407 94.11 -47.17 -68.24
C LYS A 407 95.64 -47.00 -68.33
N LYS A 408 96.30 -46.46 -67.31
CA LYS A 408 97.77 -46.35 -67.22
C LYS A 408 98.45 -47.72 -67.04
N LYS A 409 97.89 -48.65 -66.24
CA LYS A 409 98.38 -50.04 -66.13
C LYS A 409 98.16 -50.86 -67.42
N LYS A 410 97.03 -50.71 -68.13
CA LYS A 410 96.83 -51.35 -69.46
C LYS A 410 97.73 -50.79 -70.56
N LYS A 411 98.20 -49.54 -70.47
CA LYS A 411 99.20 -48.97 -71.39
C LYS A 411 100.66 -49.23 -70.98
N GLY A 412 100.92 -49.76 -69.77
CA GLY A 412 102.26 -50.05 -69.25
C GLY A 412 102.73 -51.50 -69.37
N GLY A 413 101.86 -52.44 -69.75
CA GLY A 413 102.18 -53.87 -69.91
C GLY A 413 103.02 -54.23 -71.16
N GLY A 414 103.65 -53.25 -71.80
CA GLY A 414 104.43 -53.46 -73.01
C GLY A 414 105.60 -52.49 -73.09
N LYS A 415 106.71 -52.82 -72.41
CA LYS A 415 108.08 -52.59 -72.90
C LYS A 415 109.15 -53.01 -71.88
N LYS A 416 109.99 -53.94 -72.36
CA LYS A 416 111.45 -54.06 -72.16
C LYS A 416 111.92 -54.60 -70.80
N LYS A 417 112.57 -55.78 -70.75
CA LYS A 417 113.91 -56.16 -71.29
C LYS A 417 115.07 -55.41 -70.61
N LYS A 418 115.84 -56.10 -69.76
CA LYS A 418 117.16 -56.72 -70.06
C LYS A 418 118.01 -56.79 -68.78
N LYS A 419 118.25 -57.97 -68.24
CA LYS A 419 119.55 -58.68 -68.19
C LYS A 419 119.39 -59.97 -67.41
#